data_AF-A0A1E7RSU9-F1
#
_entry.id   AF-A0A1E7RSU9-F1
#
_cell.length_a   1.000
_cell.length_b   1.000
_cell.length_c   1.000
_cell.angle_alpha   90.00
_cell.angle_beta   90.00
_cell.angle_gamma   90.00
#
_symmetry.space_group_name_H-M   'P 1'
#
loop_
_entity.id
_entity.type
_entity.pdbx_description
1 polymer ?
#
loop_
_entity_poly.entity_id
_entity_poly.type
_entity_poly.pdbx_seq_one_letter_code
_entity_poly.pdbx_strand_id
1 'polypeptide(L)'
;MELQKQLDLLADLSMAAQGFRPSPARLLRLTSLGLMWLHPSKPPLTGMTEEGKASFLSLLCQGSGIDPATLFAPVHRFHPSVEQFNAGTSFLDTLEAEARSGKKVTPSVENALFALWLCRRLPAQPPPLTETAGDEPLEAQDTPPITSGS
;
A
#
# COMPACT_ATOMS: atom_id res chain seq x y z
N MET A 1 0.88 9.20 25.97
CA MET A 1 0.61 9.93 24.71
C MET A 1 1.36 9.30 23.53
N GLU A 2 2.60 8.83 23.70
CA GLU A 2 3.38 8.20 22.62
C GLU A 2 2.80 6.87 22.12
N LEU A 3 2.32 6.02 23.03
CA LEU A 3 1.68 4.74 22.67
C LEU A 3 0.49 4.93 21.72
N GLN A 4 -0.40 5.89 21.98
CA GLN A 4 -1.54 6.14 21.11
C GLN A 4 -1.12 6.54 19.70
N LYS A 5 -0.07 7.36 19.56
CA LYS A 5 0.45 7.74 18.23
C LYS A 5 0.96 6.54 17.45
N GLN A 6 1.61 5.59 18.14
CA GLN A 6 2.08 4.34 17.53
C GLN A 6 0.92 3.45 17.09
N LEU A 7 -0.14 3.37 17.91
CA LEU A 7 -1.35 2.63 17.57
C LEU A 7 -2.10 3.27 16.40
N ASP A 8 -2.23 4.60 16.37
CA ASP A 8 -2.85 5.30 15.24
C ASP A 8 -2.07 5.06 13.94
N LEU A 9 -0.75 5.05 14.01
CA LEU A 9 0.11 4.72 12.88
C LEU A 9 -0.05 3.26 12.44
N LEU A 10 -0.12 2.33 13.39
CA LEU A 10 -0.36 0.92 13.11
C LEU A 10 -1.70 0.71 12.41
N ALA A 11 -2.76 1.39 12.84
CA ALA A 11 -4.07 1.37 12.20
C ALA A 11 -4.06 1.96 10.79
N ASP A 12 -3.36 3.08 10.58
CA ASP A 12 -3.22 3.68 9.26
C ASP A 12 -2.48 2.77 8.28
N LEU A 13 -1.39 2.14 8.74
CA LEU A 13 -0.58 1.24 7.90
C LEU A 13 -1.25 -0.12 7.68
N SER A 14 -2.01 -0.65 8.64
CA SER A 14 -2.79 -1.88 8.42
C SER A 14 -3.85 -1.66 7.34
N MET A 15 -4.55 -0.54 7.36
CA MET A 15 -5.50 -0.16 6.29
C MET A 15 -4.81 -0.01 4.94
N ALA A 16 -3.66 0.68 4.90
CA ALA A 16 -2.88 0.82 3.68
C ALA A 16 -2.39 -0.54 3.13
N ALA A 17 -2.01 -1.47 4.01
CA ALA A 17 -1.63 -2.82 3.63
C ALA A 17 -2.79 -3.60 2.96
N GLN A 18 -4.02 -3.34 3.40
CA GLN A 18 -5.24 -3.91 2.81
C GLN A 18 -5.69 -3.19 1.52
N GLY A 19 -4.98 -2.14 1.09
CA GLY A 19 -5.31 -1.35 -0.10
C GLY A 19 -6.32 -0.23 0.14
N PHE A 20 -6.70 0.02 1.40
CA PHE A 20 -7.55 1.17 1.73
C PHE A 20 -6.74 2.46 1.71
N ARG A 21 -7.39 3.54 1.26
CA ARG A 21 -6.81 4.88 1.23
C ARG A 21 -7.08 5.60 2.56
N PRO A 22 -6.06 6.06 3.30
CA PRO A 22 -6.26 6.92 4.46
C PRO A 22 -6.97 8.23 4.08
N SER A 23 -7.55 8.90 5.09
CA SER A 23 -8.12 10.24 4.86
C SER A 23 -7.06 11.21 4.30
N PRO A 24 -7.44 12.24 3.51
CA PRO A 24 -6.48 13.12 2.86
C PRO A 24 -5.43 13.72 3.80
N ALA A 25 -5.83 14.15 5.00
CA ALA A 25 -4.91 14.69 6.01
C ALA A 25 -3.91 13.64 6.52
N ARG A 26 -4.36 12.40 6.75
CA ARG A 26 -3.49 11.29 7.19
C ARG A 26 -2.54 10.85 6.08
N LEU A 27 -3.04 10.74 4.86
CA LEU A 27 -2.23 10.39 3.70
C LEU A 27 -1.09 11.39 3.47
N LEU A 28 -1.37 12.70 3.57
CA LEU A 28 -0.34 13.75 3.47
C LEU A 28 0.73 13.58 4.55
N ARG A 29 0.31 13.33 5.80
CA ARG A 29 1.24 13.07 6.92
C ARG A 29 2.09 11.82 6.71
N LEU A 30 1.49 10.71 6.28
CA LEU A 30 2.22 9.46 6.04
C LEU A 30 3.20 9.60 4.87
N THR A 31 2.84 10.37 3.85
CA THR A 31 3.72 10.69 2.72
C THR A 31 4.88 11.59 3.15
N SER A 32 4.62 12.61 3.98
CA SER A 32 5.69 13.48 4.50
C SER A 32 6.66 12.75 5.44
N LEU A 33 6.20 11.66 6.07
CA LEU A 33 7.02 10.76 6.87
C LEU A 33 7.76 9.71 6.02
N GLY A 34 7.55 9.67 4.70
CA GLY A 34 8.17 8.70 3.80
C GLY A 34 7.61 7.28 3.92
N LEU A 35 6.48 7.09 4.59
CA LEU A 35 5.86 5.77 4.82
C LEU A 35 4.90 5.36 3.70
N MET A 36 4.38 6.33 2.97
CA MET A 36 3.51 6.12 1.82
C MET A 36 3.96 6.96 0.64
N TRP A 37 3.61 6.51 -0.56
CA TRP A 37 3.73 7.28 -1.79
C TRP A 37 2.34 7.58 -2.36
N LEU A 38 2.25 8.70 -3.07
CA LEU A 38 1.08 9.13 -3.82
C LEU A 38 1.50 9.34 -5.27
N HIS A 39 0.88 8.61 -6.18
CA HIS A 39 1.08 8.75 -7.61
C HIS A 39 -0.02 9.65 -8.21
N PRO A 40 0.34 10.72 -8.94
CA PRO A 40 -0.61 11.69 -9.47
C PRO A 40 -1.31 11.21 -10.76
N SER A 41 -1.98 10.06 -10.71
CA SER A 41 -2.82 9.52 -11.79
C SER A 41 -4.31 9.90 -11.62
N LYS A 42 -5.14 9.53 -12.61
CA LYS A 42 -6.60 9.63 -12.53
C LYS A 42 -7.21 8.21 -12.66
N PRO A 43 -7.68 7.57 -11.56
CA PRO A 43 -7.67 8.06 -10.18
C PRO A 43 -6.26 8.06 -9.55
N PRO A 44 -6.03 8.86 -8.48
CA PRO A 44 -4.75 8.84 -7.78
C PRO A 44 -4.49 7.48 -7.15
N LEU A 45 -3.29 6.95 -7.34
CA LEU A 45 -2.86 5.71 -6.72
C LEU A 45 -2.02 6.02 -5.48
N THR A 46 -2.13 5.17 -4.48
CA THR A 46 -1.35 5.26 -3.24
C THR A 46 -0.84 3.89 -2.86
N GLY A 47 0.28 3.85 -2.16
CA GLY A 47 0.79 2.62 -1.58
C GLY A 47 1.82 2.89 -0.49
N MET A 48 2.26 1.82 0.16
CA MET A 48 3.31 1.89 1.17
C MET A 48 4.68 1.85 0.51
N THR A 49 5.62 2.62 1.05
CA THR A 49 7.05 2.48 0.75
C THR A 49 7.62 1.24 1.43
N GLU A 50 8.87 0.88 1.14
CA GLU A 50 9.58 -0.15 1.92
C GLU A 50 9.70 0.22 3.39
N GLU A 51 9.96 1.50 3.70
CA GLU A 51 9.99 2.03 5.06
C GLU A 51 8.63 1.89 5.75
N GLY A 52 7.54 2.16 5.04
CA GLY A 52 6.17 1.98 5.53
C GLY A 52 5.84 0.54 5.87
N LYS A 53 6.21 -0.39 4.98
CA LYS A 53 6.05 -1.84 5.21
C LYS A 53 6.86 -2.32 6.42
N ALA A 54 8.12 -1.90 6.53
CA ALA A 54 8.99 -2.25 7.65
C ALA A 54 8.45 -1.69 8.97
N SER A 55 8.00 -0.43 8.96
CA SER A 55 7.39 0.24 10.12
C SER A 55 6.13 -0.48 10.58
N PHE A 56 5.26 -0.87 9.65
CA PHE A 56 4.06 -1.65 9.93
C PHE A 56 4.38 -2.96 10.63
N LEU A 57 5.28 -3.76 10.07
CA LEU A 57 5.65 -5.07 10.61
C LEU A 57 6.35 -4.96 11.97
N SER A 58 7.21 -3.95 12.15
CA SER A 58 7.85 -3.65 13.43
C SER A 58 6.82 -3.33 14.50
N LEU A 59 5.90 -2.40 14.23
CA LEU A 59 4.84 -2.02 15.18
C LEU A 59 3.91 -3.19 15.51
N LEU A 60 3.55 -4.00 14.51
CA LEU A 60 2.73 -5.19 14.66
C LEU A 60 3.37 -6.20 15.61
N CYS A 61 4.67 -6.48 15.43
CA CYS A 61 5.38 -7.50 16.21
C CYS A 61 6.00 -6.97 17.52
N GLN A 62 5.98 -5.65 17.74
CA GLN A 62 6.57 -5.05 18.93
C GLN A 62 5.93 -5.64 20.19
N GLY A 63 6.73 -6.29 21.04
CA GLY A 63 6.26 -6.87 22.30
C GLY A 63 5.44 -8.15 22.18
N SER A 64 5.32 -8.76 20.99
CA SER A 64 4.66 -10.07 20.82
C SER A 64 5.59 -11.27 21.01
N GLY A 65 6.90 -11.03 21.12
CA GLY A 65 7.92 -12.09 21.12
C GLY A 65 8.19 -12.70 19.74
N ILE A 66 7.50 -12.22 18.70
CA ILE A 66 7.75 -12.62 17.31
C ILE A 66 8.87 -11.74 16.75
N ASP A 67 9.94 -12.36 16.29
CA ASP A 67 10.98 -11.68 15.52
C ASP A 67 10.60 -11.71 14.02
N PRO A 68 10.33 -10.55 13.38
CA PRO A 68 10.00 -10.48 11.96
C PRO A 68 11.05 -11.15 11.06
N ALA A 69 12.32 -11.19 11.49
CA ALA A 69 13.39 -11.81 10.72
C ALA A 69 13.16 -13.33 10.53
N THR A 70 12.54 -13.99 11.51
CA THR A 70 12.23 -15.42 11.47
C THR A 70 11.11 -15.76 10.47
N LEU A 71 10.32 -14.77 10.06
CA LEU A 71 9.19 -14.93 9.14
C LEU A 71 9.61 -14.85 7.66
N PHE A 72 10.83 -14.38 7.35
CA PHE A 72 11.29 -14.22 5.97
C PHE A 72 11.35 -15.54 5.20
N ALA A 73 11.90 -16.60 5.78
CA ALA A 73 11.99 -17.88 5.07
C ALA A 73 10.61 -18.53 4.83
N PRO A 74 9.72 -18.63 5.83
CA PRO A 74 8.36 -19.15 5.63
C PRO A 74 7.54 -18.36 4.62
N VAL A 75 7.63 -17.02 4.60
CA VAL A 75 6.76 -16.20 3.75
C VAL A 75 6.98 -16.43 2.26
N HIS A 76 8.19 -16.81 1.84
CA HIS A 76 8.49 -17.13 0.45
C HIS A 76 7.71 -18.33 -0.09
N ARG A 77 7.27 -19.23 0.79
CA ARG A 77 6.47 -20.41 0.43
C ARG A 77 5.00 -20.25 0.83
N PHE A 78 4.67 -19.21 1.57
CA PHE A 78 3.34 -18.97 2.08
C PHE A 78 2.41 -18.52 0.95
N HIS A 79 1.40 -19.35 0.69
CA HIS A 79 0.29 -19.06 -0.21
C HIS A 79 -0.98 -19.32 0.61
N PRO A 80 -1.60 -18.27 1.18
CA PRO A 80 -2.73 -18.47 2.08
C PRO A 80 -3.86 -19.17 1.33
N SER A 81 -4.46 -20.16 1.97
CA SER A 81 -5.77 -20.68 1.56
C SER A 81 -6.82 -19.56 1.66
N VAL A 82 -8.01 -19.78 1.07
CA VAL A 82 -9.13 -18.84 1.19
C VAL A 82 -9.48 -18.57 2.66
N GLU A 83 -9.47 -19.62 3.49
CA GLU A 83 -9.73 -19.50 4.93
C GLU A 83 -8.64 -18.67 5.63
N GLN A 84 -7.37 -18.95 5.36
CA GLN A 84 -6.26 -18.18 5.93
C GLN A 84 -6.27 -16.72 5.48
N PHE A 85 -6.67 -16.46 4.23
CA PHE A 85 -6.81 -15.11 3.71
C PHE A 85 -7.92 -14.34 4.43
N ASN A 86 -9.08 -14.97 4.60
CA ASN A 86 -10.21 -14.37 5.31
C ASN A 86 -9.89 -14.13 6.79
N ALA A 87 -9.25 -15.10 7.46
CA ALA A 87 -8.81 -14.95 8.84
C ALA A 87 -7.78 -13.83 9.00
N GLY A 88 -6.78 -13.78 8.11
CA GLY A 88 -5.76 -12.73 8.10
C GLY A 88 -6.36 -11.33 7.88
N THR A 89 -7.30 -11.20 6.95
CA THR A 89 -8.02 -9.94 6.68
C THR A 89 -8.85 -9.52 7.90
N SER A 90 -9.64 -10.43 8.46
CA SER A 90 -10.43 -10.18 9.67
C SER A 90 -9.57 -9.78 10.88
N PHE A 91 -8.37 -10.35 11.00
CA PHE A 91 -7.40 -9.93 12.00
C PHE A 91 -6.93 -8.49 11.77
N LEU A 92 -6.62 -8.09 10.53
CA LEU A 92 -6.19 -6.71 10.23
C LEU A 92 -7.30 -5.68 10.48
N ASP A 93 -8.56 -6.04 10.25
CA ASP A 93 -9.70 -5.19 10.60
C ASP A 93 -9.86 -5.04 12.12
N THR A 94 -9.69 -6.14 12.87
CA THR A 94 -9.70 -6.11 14.34
C THR A 94 -8.54 -5.29 14.88
N LEU A 95 -7.34 -5.46 14.30
CA LEU A 95 -6.14 -4.71 14.65
C LEU A 95 -6.36 -3.22 14.46
N GLU A 96 -6.96 -2.80 13.34
CA GLU A 96 -7.30 -1.41 13.07
C GLU A 96 -8.25 -0.86 14.14
N ALA A 97 -9.41 -1.50 14.33
CA ALA A 97 -10.44 -1.03 15.24
C ALA A 97 -9.93 -0.91 16.69
N GLU A 98 -9.17 -1.90 17.15
CA GLU A 98 -8.61 -1.91 18.51
C GLU A 98 -7.47 -0.90 18.65
N ALA A 99 -6.61 -0.74 17.65
CA ALA A 99 -5.57 0.27 17.70
C ALA A 99 -6.16 1.69 17.77
N ARG A 100 -7.27 1.96 17.05
CA ARG A 100 -8.03 3.22 17.16
C ARG A 100 -8.65 3.43 18.54
N SER A 101 -9.06 2.35 19.21
CA SER A 101 -9.58 2.41 20.58
C SER A 101 -8.48 2.58 21.64
N GLY A 102 -7.21 2.56 21.23
CA GLY A 102 -6.04 2.65 22.10
C GLY A 102 -5.61 1.31 22.69
N LYS A 103 -6.15 0.20 22.18
CA LYS A 103 -5.82 -1.16 22.61
C LYS A 103 -4.85 -1.81 21.61
N LYS A 104 -3.75 -2.34 22.14
CA LYS A 104 -2.80 -3.12 21.35
C LYS A 104 -3.29 -4.56 21.21
N VAL A 105 -3.32 -5.07 19.99
CA VAL A 105 -3.58 -6.48 19.69
C VAL A 105 -2.25 -7.19 19.48
N THR A 106 -2.05 -8.30 20.17
CA THR A 106 -0.87 -9.15 19.98
C THR A 106 -1.12 -10.14 18.84
N PRO A 107 -0.34 -10.11 17.75
CA PRO A 107 -0.52 -11.07 16.65
C PRO A 107 -0.07 -12.47 17.05
N SER A 108 -0.69 -13.49 16.46
CA SER A 108 -0.09 -14.82 16.34
C SER A 108 1.00 -14.84 15.27
N VAL A 109 1.80 -15.92 15.23
CA VAL A 109 2.79 -16.13 14.15
C VAL A 109 2.12 -16.15 12.78
N GLU A 110 0.94 -16.77 12.66
CA GLU A 110 0.18 -16.85 11.41
C GLU A 110 -0.31 -15.46 10.96
N ASN A 111 -0.78 -14.63 11.89
CA ASN A 111 -1.20 -13.26 11.62
C ASN A 111 -0.02 -12.40 11.12
N ALA A 112 1.13 -12.51 11.80
CA ALA A 112 2.34 -11.79 11.40
C ALA A 112 2.87 -12.29 10.04
N LEU A 113 2.83 -13.60 9.78
CA LEU A 113 3.20 -14.19 8.50
C LEU A 113 2.29 -13.71 7.37
N PHE A 114 0.98 -13.66 7.60
CA PHE A 114 0.01 -13.12 6.66
C PHE A 114 0.26 -11.63 6.36
N ALA A 115 0.49 -10.82 7.38
CA ALA A 115 0.81 -9.39 7.22
C ALA A 115 2.08 -9.17 6.40
N LEU A 116 3.14 -9.97 6.65
CA LEU A 116 4.38 -9.92 5.87
C LEU A 116 4.14 -10.34 4.41
N TRP A 117 3.37 -11.41 4.19
CA TRP A 117 3.00 -11.87 2.85
C TRP A 117 2.25 -10.77 2.07
N LEU A 118 1.30 -10.09 2.72
CA LEU A 118 0.55 -9.00 2.13
C LEU A 118 1.48 -7.85 1.73
N CYS A 119 2.38 -7.42 2.61
CA CYS A 119 3.35 -6.36 2.33
C CYS A 119 4.25 -6.65 1.12
N ARG A 120 4.64 -7.91 0.93
CA ARG A 120 5.47 -8.33 -0.21
C ARG A 120 4.74 -8.26 -1.55
N ARG A 121 3.42 -8.34 -1.55
CA ARG A 121 2.60 -8.24 -2.77
C ARG A 121 2.29 -6.80 -3.16
N LEU A 122 2.46 -5.85 -2.24
CA LEU A 122 2.18 -4.45 -2.51
C LEU A 122 3.34 -3.78 -3.25
N PRO A 123 3.05 -2.93 -4.24
CA PRO A 123 4.08 -2.12 -4.90
C PRO A 123 4.76 -1.20 -3.89
N ALA A 124 6.09 -1.26 -3.87
CA ALA A 124 6.96 -0.46 -3.01
C ALA A 124 7.13 0.99 -3.49
N GLN A 125 6.96 1.17 -4.80
CA GLN A 125 7.17 2.42 -5.50
C GLN A 125 5.97 2.66 -6.41
N PRO A 126 5.66 3.93 -6.71
CA PRO A 126 4.65 4.24 -7.71
C PRO A 126 5.04 3.63 -9.07
N PRO A 127 4.06 3.29 -9.92
CA PRO A 127 4.35 2.94 -11.30
C PRO A 127 5.05 4.13 -12.00
N PRO A 128 5.87 3.88 -13.03
CA PRO A 128 6.42 4.96 -13.86
C PRO A 128 5.29 5.83 -14.39
N LEU A 129 5.50 7.15 -14.45
CA LEU A 129 4.62 8.03 -15.20
C LEU A 129 4.74 7.61 -16.67
N THR A 130 3.72 6.93 -17.19
CA THR A 130 3.60 6.77 -18.64
C THR A 130 3.37 8.17 -19.20
N GLU A 131 4.39 8.75 -19.82
CA GLU A 131 4.21 9.88 -20.70
C GLU A 131 3.18 9.44 -21.74
N THR A 132 1.96 9.98 -21.64
CA THR A 132 0.97 9.82 -22.69
C THR A 132 1.60 10.37 -23.97
N ALA A 133 1.85 9.48 -24.94
CA ALA A 133 2.10 9.84 -26.33
C ALA A 133 1.03 10.86 -26.73
N GLY A 134 1.46 12.10 -26.87
CA GLY A 134 0.62 13.28 -27.04
C GLY A 134 1.43 14.40 -27.64
N ASP A 135 2.21 14.07 -28.66
CA ASP A 135 2.82 14.99 -29.62
C ASP A 135 3.00 14.20 -30.93
N GLU A 136 1.88 13.75 -31.52
CA GLU A 136 1.87 13.57 -32.97
C GLU A 136 1.68 14.97 -33.57
N PRO A 137 2.65 15.51 -34.33
CA PRO A 137 2.41 16.72 -35.09
C PRO A 137 1.30 16.41 -36.11
N LEU A 138 0.27 17.26 -36.18
CA LEU A 138 -0.70 17.22 -37.27
C LEU A 138 0.05 17.29 -38.60
N GLU A 139 0.18 16.15 -39.29
CA GLU A 139 0.52 16.16 -40.71
C GLU A 139 -0.61 16.90 -41.44
N ALA A 140 -0.27 18.07 -41.98
CA ALA A 140 -1.13 18.80 -42.88
C ALA A 140 -1.43 17.90 -44.08
N GLN A 141 -2.69 17.47 -44.21
CA GLN A 141 -3.13 16.73 -45.39
C GLN A 141 -3.10 17.68 -46.60
N ASP A 142 -2.16 17.40 -47.52
CA ASP A 142 -2.10 17.97 -48.85
C ASP A 142 -3.44 17.82 -49.56
N THR A 143 -4.05 18.96 -49.87
CA THR A 143 -5.27 19.03 -50.69
C THR A 143 -4.85 18.94 -52.17
N PRO A 144 -5.40 18.04 -53.00
CA PRO A 144 -5.01 17.97 -54.41
C PRO A 144 -5.57 19.18 -55.19
N PRO A 145 -4.86 19.62 -56.26
CA PRO A 145 -5.29 20.77 -57.04
C PRO A 145 -6.52 20.43 -57.91
N ILE A 146 -7.54 21.29 -57.85
CA ILE A 146 -8.66 21.28 -58.78
C ILE A 146 -8.13 21.72 -60.15
N THR A 147 -8.07 20.81 -61.12
CA THR A 147 -7.88 21.14 -62.53
C THR A 147 -9.20 21.66 -63.10
N SER A 148 -9.27 22.96 -63.36
CA SER A 148 -10.29 23.55 -64.25
C SER A 148 -9.88 23.27 -65.71
N GLY A 149 -10.62 22.38 -66.37
CA GLY A 149 -10.58 22.17 -67.82
C GLY A 149 -11.72 22.92 -68.51
N SER A 150 -11.36 23.63 -69.57
CA SER A 150 -12.19 24.52 -70.40
C SER A 150 -13.31 23.84 -71.17
#